data_AF-A0A7S1X1U8-F1
#
_entry.id   AF-A0A7S1X1U8-F1
#
_cell.length_a   1.000
_cell.length_b   1.000
_cell.length_c   1.000
_cell.angle_alpha   90.00
_cell.angle_beta   90.00
_cell.angle_gamma   90.00
#
_symmetry.space_group_name_H-M   'P 1'
#
loop_
_entity.id
_entity.type
_entity.pdbx_description
1 polymer ?
#
loop_
_entity_poly.entity_id
_entity_poly.type
_entity_poly.pdbx_seq_one_letter_code
_entity_poly.pdbx_strand_id
1 'polypeptide(L)'
;DMSLSRWLEPGSGDVMTDIIAIGFQELVPLHAGNVLTGGEDPASAGAWISLIDKTLNPNRGIHQSDAAQPTSQSVDYFLIASQQLVGVFLTVWAHKRVLPHIRGIQVTSVSTGFG
;
A
#
# COMPACT_ATOMS: atom_id res chain seq x y z
N ASP A 1 -3.91 -17.07 8.03
CA ASP A 1 -2.76 -16.33 7.48
C ASP A 1 -3.27 -15.50 6.32
N MET A 2 -3.22 -14.17 6.42
CA MET A 2 -3.68 -13.27 5.35
C MET A 2 -2.43 -12.76 4.62
N SER A 3 -2.02 -13.45 3.56
CA SER A 3 -0.93 -13.02 2.69
C SER A 3 -1.48 -12.42 1.40
N LEU A 4 -0.97 -11.24 1.01
CA LEU A 4 -1.29 -10.60 -0.27
C LEU A 4 -0.36 -11.08 -1.41
N SER A 5 0.63 -11.93 -1.14
CA SER A 5 1.69 -12.27 -2.10
C SER A 5 1.15 -12.92 -3.38
N ARG A 6 0.12 -13.76 -3.28
CA ARG A 6 -0.53 -14.38 -4.44
C ARG A 6 -1.33 -13.37 -5.28
N TRP A 7 -1.87 -12.34 -4.64
CA TRP A 7 -2.66 -11.33 -5.33
C TRP A 7 -1.78 -10.26 -5.99
N LEU A 8 -0.67 -9.88 -5.34
CA LEU A 8 0.24 -8.84 -5.81
C LEU A 8 1.35 -9.36 -6.74
N GLU A 9 1.71 -10.65 -6.63
CA GLU A 9 2.82 -11.30 -7.33
C GLU A 9 4.04 -10.40 -7.61
N PRO A 10 4.67 -9.81 -6.58
CA PRO A 10 5.80 -8.91 -6.79
C PRO A 10 6.97 -9.68 -7.41
N GLY A 11 7.28 -9.42 -8.69
CA GLY A 11 8.44 -10.00 -9.37
C GLY A 11 8.30 -11.46 -9.82
N SER A 12 7.08 -11.96 -10.06
CA SER A 12 6.84 -13.30 -10.61
C SER A 12 7.21 -13.45 -12.11
N GLY A 13 7.64 -12.38 -12.76
CA GLY A 13 8.11 -12.37 -14.15
C GLY A 13 9.40 -11.56 -14.34
N ASP A 14 10.00 -11.67 -15.52
CA ASP A 14 11.21 -10.93 -15.94
C ASP A 14 11.06 -9.38 -15.89
N VAL A 15 9.85 -8.88 -15.60
CA VAL A 15 9.52 -7.46 -15.58
C VAL A 15 9.12 -7.02 -14.17
N MET A 16 9.86 -6.05 -13.64
CA MET A 16 9.62 -5.39 -12.36
C MET A 16 8.65 -4.21 -12.53
N THR A 17 7.50 -4.25 -11.87
CA THR A 17 6.50 -3.16 -11.89
C THR A 17 7.06 -1.88 -11.27
N ASP A 18 6.83 -0.74 -11.92
CA ASP A 18 7.33 0.55 -11.41
C ASP A 18 6.44 1.17 -10.33
N ILE A 19 5.13 1.11 -10.56
CA ILE A 19 4.12 1.74 -9.73
C ILE A 19 3.01 0.72 -9.50
N ILE A 20 2.62 0.55 -8.26
CA ILE A 20 1.54 -0.34 -7.82
C ILE A 20 0.47 0.53 -7.15
N ALA A 21 -0.75 0.49 -7.66
CA ALA A 21 -1.91 1.14 -7.04
C ALA A 21 -2.87 0.07 -6.54
N ILE A 22 -3.25 0.15 -5.26
CA ILE A 22 -4.09 -0.82 -4.56
C ILE A 22 -5.28 -0.09 -3.97
N GLY A 23 -6.48 -0.51 -4.37
CA GLY A 23 -7.75 0.00 -3.85
C GLY A 23 -8.51 -1.07 -3.09
N PHE A 24 -9.11 -0.70 -1.95
CA PHE A 24 -10.03 -1.52 -1.17
C PHE A 24 -11.39 -0.81 -1.06
N GLN A 25 -12.44 -1.60 -0.96
CA GLN A 25 -13.77 -1.15 -0.52
C GLN A 25 -14.11 -1.84 0.80
N GLU A 26 -15.05 -1.25 1.56
CA GLU A 26 -15.56 -1.79 2.82
C GLU A 26 -14.46 -1.99 3.90
N LEU A 27 -13.48 -1.07 3.96
CA LEU A 27 -12.40 -1.11 4.95
C LEU A 27 -12.91 -1.11 6.41
N VAL A 28 -14.09 -0.51 6.62
CA VAL A 28 -14.81 -0.47 7.89
C VAL A 28 -16.17 -1.14 7.65
N PRO A 29 -16.63 -2.04 8.56
CA PRO A 29 -18.00 -2.54 8.50
C PRO A 29 -18.97 -1.35 8.58
N LEU A 30 -19.73 -1.10 7.51
CA LEU A 30 -20.64 0.04 7.39
C LEU A 30 -21.72 -0.04 8.48
N HIS A 31 -21.46 0.57 9.63
CA HIS A 31 -22.49 0.90 10.61
C HIS A 31 -22.85 2.37 10.43
N ALA A 32 -24.15 2.69 10.49
CA ALA A 32 -24.68 4.04 10.27
C ALA A 32 -24.00 5.13 11.12
N GLY A 33 -23.38 4.76 12.25
CA GLY A 33 -22.62 5.67 13.11
C GLY A 33 -21.29 6.18 12.53
N ASN A 34 -20.61 5.41 11.67
CA ASN A 34 -19.31 5.81 11.09
C ASN A 34 -19.46 6.66 9.81
N VAL A 35 -20.65 6.68 9.22
CA VAL A 35 -20.99 7.52 8.06
C VAL A 35 -21.23 8.98 8.47
N LEU A 36 -21.68 9.21 9.71
CA LEU A 36 -22.04 10.54 10.23
C LEU A 36 -20.85 11.30 10.84
N THR A 37 -19.74 10.63 11.16
CA THR A 37 -18.56 11.21 11.83
C THR A 37 -17.36 11.41 10.91
N GLY A 38 -17.46 11.05 9.63
CA GLY A 38 -16.34 11.19 8.67
C GLY A 38 -15.41 9.99 8.58
N GLY A 39 -15.73 8.86 9.21
CA GLY A 39 -15.33 7.50 8.79
C GLY A 39 -13.84 7.16 8.64
N GLU A 40 -12.91 7.99 9.11
CA GLU A 40 -11.49 7.67 9.10
C GLU A 40 -11.15 6.85 10.35
N ASP A 41 -10.66 5.62 10.14
CA ASP A 41 -9.96 4.84 11.17
C ASP A 41 -8.49 4.71 10.75
N PRO A 42 -7.63 5.63 11.23
CA PRO A 42 -6.20 5.62 10.89
C PRO A 42 -5.50 4.32 11.28
N ALA A 43 -6.01 3.61 12.30
CA ALA A 43 -5.43 2.33 12.73
C ALA A 43 -5.67 1.24 11.68
N SER A 44 -6.86 1.21 11.08
CA SER A 44 -7.19 0.29 9.98
C SER A 44 -6.34 0.55 8.74
N ALA A 45 -6.25 1.80 8.28
CA ALA A 45 -5.40 2.16 7.15
C ALA A 45 -3.92 1.81 7.39
N GLY A 46 -3.41 2.08 8.59
CA GLY A 46 -2.04 1.74 8.98
C GLY A 46 -1.75 0.23 8.94
N ALA A 47 -2.70 -0.59 9.38
CA ALA A 47 -2.57 -2.05 9.33
C ALA A 47 -2.46 -2.56 7.88
N TRP A 48 -3.28 -2.03 6.97
CA TRP A 48 -3.22 -2.37 5.54
C TRP A 48 -1.92 -1.92 4.89
N ILE A 49 -1.46 -0.69 5.19
CA ILE A 49 -0.16 -0.20 4.72
C ILE A 49 0.97 -1.13 5.19
N SER A 50 0.96 -1.54 6.46
CA SER A 50 1.98 -2.45 7.00
C SER A 50 1.95 -3.83 6.31
N LEU A 51 0.76 -4.36 6.04
CA LEU A 51 0.60 -5.64 5.34
C LEU A 51 1.11 -5.57 3.90
N ILE A 52 0.80 -4.49 3.18
CA ILE A 52 1.26 -4.26 1.82
C ILE A 52 2.79 -4.07 1.80
N ASP A 53 3.35 -3.27 2.73
CA ASP A 53 4.80 -3.07 2.83
C ASP A 53 5.54 -4.39 3.02
N LYS A 54 5.08 -5.24 3.94
CA LYS A 54 5.65 -6.58 4.17
C LYS A 54 5.55 -7.48 2.94
N THR A 55 4.47 -7.34 2.17
CA THR A 55 4.26 -8.14 0.96
C THR A 55 5.16 -7.69 -0.18
N LEU A 56 5.29 -6.37 -0.39
CA LEU A 56 6.10 -5.79 -1.45
C LEU A 56 7.60 -5.83 -1.13
N ASN A 57 7.97 -5.79 0.14
CA ASN A 57 9.35 -5.68 0.62
C ASN A 57 9.71 -6.81 1.59
N PRO A 58 9.66 -8.09 1.18
CA PRO A 58 9.83 -9.24 2.09
C PRO A 58 11.20 -9.28 2.80
N ASN A 59 12.21 -8.62 2.24
CA ASN A 59 13.57 -8.56 2.80
C ASN A 59 13.84 -7.31 3.65
N ARG A 60 12.89 -6.36 3.74
CA ARG A 60 13.02 -5.12 4.51
C ARG A 60 12.92 -5.45 6.01
N GLY A 61 14.06 -5.51 6.70
CA GLY A 61 14.14 -5.78 8.14
C GLY A 61 14.89 -7.06 8.52
N ILE A 62 15.39 -7.84 7.55
CA ILE A 62 16.39 -8.86 7.84
C ILE A 62 17.68 -8.11 8.20
N HIS A 63 17.97 -7.98 9.50
CA HIS A 63 19.25 -7.48 9.96
C HIS A 63 20.34 -8.33 9.34
N GLN A 64 21.25 -7.69 8.61
CA GLN A 64 22.38 -8.29 7.93
C GLN A 64 23.44 -8.72 8.96
N SER A 65 23.09 -9.62 9.86
CA SER A 65 24.03 -10.38 10.67
C SER A 65 24.21 -11.73 9.96
N ASP A 66 25.43 -11.94 9.48
CA ASP A 66 25.97 -13.19 8.95
C ASP A 66 25.69 -13.50 7.46
N ALA A 67 26.60 -12.98 6.63
CA ALA A 67 27.18 -13.68 5.46
C ALA A 67 26.27 -14.26 4.37
N ALA A 68 25.08 -13.72 4.10
CA ALA A 68 24.32 -14.07 2.90
C ALA A 68 24.79 -13.25 1.68
N GLN A 69 25.18 -13.96 0.61
CA GLN A 69 25.42 -13.41 -0.73
C GLN A 69 24.31 -12.43 -1.17
N PRO A 70 24.59 -11.43 -2.02
CA PRO A 70 23.57 -10.58 -2.62
C PRO A 70 22.76 -11.39 -3.62
N THR A 71 21.86 -12.24 -3.13
CA THR A 71 20.96 -13.02 -3.97
C THR A 71 19.79 -12.13 -4.36
N SER A 72 19.72 -11.83 -5.66
CA SER A 72 18.53 -11.44 -6.43
C SER A 72 17.70 -10.28 -5.89
N GLN A 73 17.89 -9.10 -6.51
CA GLN A 73 16.94 -7.99 -6.59
C GLN A 73 16.18 -7.68 -5.28
N SER A 74 16.80 -6.90 -4.39
CA SER A 74 16.06 -6.28 -3.28
C SER A 74 14.95 -5.40 -3.86
N VAL A 75 13.73 -5.90 -3.74
CA VAL A 75 12.53 -5.17 -4.11
C VAL A 75 12.34 -4.03 -3.10
N ASP A 76 12.50 -2.79 -3.55
CA ASP A 76 12.43 -1.59 -2.72
C ASP A 76 11.24 -0.72 -3.18
N TYR A 77 10.02 -1.04 -2.76
CA TYR A 77 8.85 -0.19 -2.93
C TYR A 77 8.66 0.77 -1.75
N PHE A 78 8.15 1.95 -2.04
CA PHE A 78 7.84 3.00 -1.08
C PHE A 78 6.42 3.50 -1.28
N LEU A 79 5.70 3.74 -0.18
CA LEU A 79 4.39 4.39 -0.22
C LEU A 79 4.56 5.85 -0.67
N ILE A 80 3.84 6.24 -1.72
CA ILE A 80 3.88 7.57 -2.33
C ILE A 80 2.66 8.38 -1.93
N ALA A 81 1.50 7.73 -1.87
CA ALA A 81 0.26 8.33 -1.45
C ALA A 81 -0.67 7.26 -0.88
N SER A 82 -1.46 7.64 0.13
CA SER A 82 -2.62 6.86 0.55
C SER A 82 -3.76 7.82 0.88
N GLN A 83 -4.99 7.37 0.66
CA GLN A 83 -6.19 8.13 0.99
C GLN A 83 -7.29 7.18 1.41
N GLN A 84 -7.95 7.49 2.51
CA GLN A 84 -9.19 6.85 2.93
C GLN A 84 -10.34 7.84 2.74
N LEU A 85 -11.47 7.35 2.24
CA LEU A 85 -12.75 8.06 2.23
C LEU A 85 -13.84 7.06 2.62
N VAL A 86 -14.33 7.17 3.86
CA VAL A 86 -15.33 6.25 4.42
C VAL A 86 -14.83 4.80 4.30
N GLY A 87 -15.48 3.95 3.49
CA GLY A 87 -15.09 2.57 3.27
C GLY A 87 -14.10 2.36 2.14
N VAL A 88 -13.75 3.39 1.37
CA VAL A 88 -12.80 3.30 0.26
C VAL A 88 -11.41 3.66 0.74
N PHE A 89 -10.43 2.84 0.38
CA PHE A 89 -9.02 3.10 0.69
C PHE A 89 -8.16 2.88 -0.55
N LEU A 90 -7.32 3.85 -0.88
CA LEU A 90 -6.37 3.79 -1.99
C LEU A 90 -4.96 3.94 -1.45
N THR A 91 -4.02 3.14 -1.96
CA THR A 91 -2.58 3.29 -1.73
C THR A 91 -1.83 3.20 -3.05
N VAL A 92 -0.79 4.02 -3.19
CA VAL A 92 0.10 4.06 -4.36
C VAL A 92 1.52 3.85 -3.88
N TRP A 93 2.19 2.85 -4.45
CA TRP A 93 3.55 2.44 -4.12
C TRP A 93 4.42 2.55 -5.35
N ALA A 94 5.66 2.99 -5.19
CA ALA A 94 6.59 3.08 -6.30
C ALA A 94 7.93 2.44 -5.98
N HIS A 95 8.51 1.80 -7.00
CA HIS A 95 9.83 1.21 -6.92
C HIS A 95 10.89 2.32 -6.80
N LYS A 96 11.94 2.05 -6.02
CA LYS A 96 13.05 2.98 -5.75
C LYS A 96 13.62 3.65 -6.99
N ARG A 97 13.66 2.92 -8.11
CA ARG A 97 14.20 3.40 -9.40
C ARG A 97 13.43 4.58 -10.00
N VAL A 98 12.11 4.66 -9.76
CA VAL A 98 11.28 5.74 -10.30
C VAL A 98 11.05 6.89 -9.33
N LEU A 99 11.35 6.72 -8.02
CA LEU A 99 11.20 7.78 -7.02
C LEU A 99 11.80 9.14 -7.42
N PRO A 100 13.00 9.23 -8.03
CA PRO A 100 13.58 10.52 -8.40
C PRO A 100 12.73 11.31 -9.42
N HIS A 101 11.88 10.61 -10.18
CA HIS A 101 11.04 11.15 -11.24
C HIS A 101 9.63 11.52 -10.75
N ILE A 102 9.22 11.07 -9.56
CA ILE A 102 7.88 11.36 -9.01
C ILE A 102 7.90 12.73 -8.33
N ARG A 103 7.06 13.65 -8.83
CA ARG A 103 6.90 15.02 -8.34
C ARG A 103 5.44 15.43 -8.41
N GLY A 104 5.05 16.46 -7.64
CA GLY A 104 3.71 17.06 -7.74
C GLY A 104 2.56 16.13 -7.33
N ILE A 105 2.78 15.26 -6.35
CA ILE A 105 1.76 14.34 -5.84
C ILE A 105 0.62 15.16 -5.22
N GLN A 106 -0.59 14.96 -5.74
CA GLN A 106 -1.82 15.54 -5.21
C GLN A 106 -2.81 14.42 -4.91
N VAL A 107 -3.48 14.53 -3.77
CA VAL A 107 -4.46 13.56 -3.30
C VAL A 107 -5.75 14.32 -3.05
N THR A 108 -6.86 13.82 -3.60
CA THR A 108 -8.18 14.41 -3.43
C THR A 108 -9.22 13.31 -3.31
N SER A 109 -10.32 13.65 -2.65
CA SER A 109 -11.45 12.76 -2.40
C SER A 109 -12.73 13.48 -2.78
N VAL A 110 -13.66 12.76 -3.40
CA VAL A 110 -14.99 13.27 -3.73
C VAL A 110 -16.03 12.34 -3.14
N SER A 111 -16.89 12.87 -2.28
CA SER A 111 -18.09 12.19 -1.81
C SER A 111 -19.23 12.43 -2.81
N THR A 112 -19.91 11.36 -3.21
CA THR A 112 -21.05 11.43 -4.13
C THR A 112 -22.40 11.47 -3.41
N GLY A 113 -22.40 11.50 -2.07
CA GLY A 113 -23.60 11.58 -1.24
C GLY A 113 -24.02 13.01 -0.91
N PHE A 114 -25.31 13.25 -0.78
CA PHE A 114 -25.89 14.49 -0.27
C PHE A 114 -26.05 14.41 1.25
N GLY A 115 -25.58 15.45 1.95
CA GLY A 115 -25.90 15.77 3.34
C GLY A 115 -26.22 17.25 3.42
#